data_AF-A0A2X2IA21-F1
#
_entry.id   AF-A0A2X2IA21-F1
#
_cell.length_a   1.000
_cell.length_b   1.000
_cell.length_c   1.000
_cell.angle_alpha   90.00
_cell.angle_beta   90.00
_cell.angle_gamma   90.00
#
_symmetry.space_group_name_H-M   'P 1'
#
loop_
_entity.id
_entity.type
_entity.pdbx_description
1 polymer ?
#
loop_
_entity_poly.entity_id
_entity_poly.type
_entity_poly.pdbx_seq_one_letter_code
_entity_poly.pdbx_strand_id
1 'polypeptide(L)'
;MTPFGDSDYAVANKTQNFEVTAQYQFDFGLRPAVSFLMSKGRDLHAAGGADNPAGVDDKDLVKYADVGATYYFNKNMSTYVDYKINLLDEDDSFYAANGISTDDIVALGLVYQF
;
A
#
# COMPACT_ATOMS: atom_id res chain seq x y z
N MET A 1 0.52 -7.64 15.05
CA MET A 1 -0.65 -8.30 14.45
C MET A 1 -1.11 -7.42 13.31
N THR A 2 -1.14 -7.94 12.08
CA THR A 2 -1.55 -7.16 10.89
C THR A 2 -2.96 -7.62 10.49
N PRO A 3 -3.99 -6.79 10.67
CA PRO A 3 -5.32 -7.09 10.15
C PRO A 3 -5.31 -7.06 8.62
N PHE A 4 -6.15 -7.87 7.98
CA PHE A 4 -6.33 -7.86 6.53
C PHE A 4 -7.80 -7.95 6.17
N GLY A 5 -8.19 -7.20 5.14
CA GLY A 5 -9.57 -7.12 4.69
C GLY A 5 -10.56 -6.48 5.67
N ASP A 6 -11.85 -6.69 5.41
CA ASP A 6 -12.95 -6.04 6.14
C ASP A 6 -13.45 -6.80 7.38
N SER A 7 -12.88 -7.97 7.67
CA SER A 7 -13.29 -8.78 8.83
C SER A 7 -12.46 -8.47 10.08
N ASP A 8 -13.11 -8.09 11.18
CA ASP A 8 -12.46 -7.79 12.48
C ASP A 8 -11.65 -8.98 13.07
N TYR A 9 -11.86 -10.19 12.55
CA TYR A 9 -11.18 -11.42 12.98
C TYR A 9 -10.06 -11.88 12.03
N ALA A 10 -9.86 -11.20 10.91
CA ALA A 10 -8.85 -11.57 9.92
C ALA A 10 -7.50 -10.93 10.27
N VAL A 11 -6.70 -11.65 11.07
CA VAL A 11 -5.34 -11.24 11.45
C VAL A 11 -4.34 -12.22 10.89
N ALA A 12 -3.35 -11.71 10.16
CA ALA A 12 -2.25 -12.52 9.65
C ALA A 12 -1.40 -13.03 10.81
N ASN A 13 -1.21 -14.35 10.89
CA ASN A 13 -0.42 -15.00 11.92
C ASN A 13 1.06 -14.57 11.83
N LYS A 14 1.56 -14.45 10.60
CA LYS A 14 2.89 -13.94 10.31
C LYS A 14 2.87 -13.02 9.10
N THR A 15 3.66 -11.96 9.15
CA THR A 15 3.88 -11.06 8.02
C THR A 15 5.36 -10.88 7.74
N GLN A 16 5.71 -10.74 6.46
CA GLN A 16 7.02 -10.34 5.99
C GLN A 16 6.86 -9.02 5.26
N ASN A 17 7.46 -7.96 5.81
CA ASN A 17 7.31 -6.61 5.29
C ASN A 17 8.65 -6.13 4.74
N PHE A 18 8.59 -5.47 3.59
CA PHE A 18 9.72 -4.82 2.95
C PHE A 18 9.27 -3.46 2.44
N GLU A 19 10.03 -2.43 2.81
CA GLU A 19 9.78 -1.06 2.41
C GLU A 19 11.10 -0.41 2.01
N VAL A 20 11.08 0.30 0.89
CA VAL A 20 12.23 1.08 0.42
C VAL A 20 11.73 2.35 -0.22
N THR A 21 12.44 3.45 0.06
CA THR A 21 12.14 4.76 -0.50
C THR A 21 13.44 5.43 -0.92
N ALA A 22 13.46 5.94 -2.14
CA ALA A 22 14.53 6.76 -2.68
C ALA A 22 13.96 8.16 -2.97
N GLN A 23 14.64 9.20 -2.48
CA GLN A 23 14.23 10.58 -2.71
C GLN A 23 15.45 11.43 -3.02
N TYR A 24 15.23 12.52 -3.74
CA TYR A 24 16.27 13.51 -3.99
C TYR A 24 15.70 14.92 -3.79
N GLN A 25 16.38 15.76 -3.03
CA GLN A 25 15.98 17.15 -2.82
C GLN A 25 16.81 18.06 -3.72
N PHE A 26 16.16 18.73 -4.65
CA PHE A 26 16.79 19.78 -5.44
C PHE A 26 16.81 21.11 -4.68
N ASP A 27 17.84 21.93 -4.94
CA ASP A 27 18.02 23.25 -4.34
C ASP A 27 16.87 24.23 -4.64
N PHE A 28 16.17 24.04 -5.78
CA PHE A 28 15.02 24.86 -6.18
C PHE A 28 13.69 24.45 -5.52
N GLY A 29 13.71 23.50 -4.57
CA GLY A 29 12.55 23.13 -3.76
C GLY A 29 11.76 21.91 -4.25
N LEU A 30 12.07 21.34 -5.42
CA LEU A 30 11.45 20.08 -5.86
C LEU A 30 12.08 18.87 -5.17
N ARG A 31 11.24 17.94 -4.74
CA ARG A 31 11.64 16.68 -4.12
C ARG A 31 10.88 15.50 -4.74
N PRO A 32 11.39 14.88 -5.82
CA PRO A 32 10.87 13.59 -6.28
C PRO A 32 11.14 12.48 -5.25
N ALA A 33 10.22 11.52 -5.22
CA ALA A 33 10.29 10.31 -4.42
C ALA A 33 9.81 9.11 -5.24
N VAL A 34 10.47 7.97 -5.06
CA VAL A 34 10.00 6.67 -5.52
C VAL A 34 10.07 5.71 -4.34
N SER A 35 8.99 5.00 -4.09
CA SER A 35 8.89 4.04 -2.99
C SER A 35 8.34 2.71 -3.48
N PHE A 36 8.72 1.63 -2.80
CA PHE A 36 8.15 0.31 -3.00
C PHE A 36 7.84 -0.29 -1.64
N LEU A 37 6.61 -0.77 -1.49
CA LEU A 37 6.10 -1.35 -0.25
C LEU A 37 5.48 -2.71 -0.55
N MET A 38 5.87 -3.70 0.23
CA MET A 38 5.35 -5.06 0.15
C MET A 38 5.14 -5.60 1.57
N SER A 39 3.96 -6.13 1.83
CA SER A 39 3.61 -6.90 3.01
C SER A 39 3.04 -8.23 2.55
N LYS A 40 3.72 -9.32 2.86
CA LYS A 40 3.25 -10.68 2.56
C LYS A 40 2.78 -11.37 3.82
N GLY A 41 1.51 -11.76 3.84
CA GLY A 41 0.95 -12.65 4.84
C GLY A 41 1.44 -14.07 4.59
N ARG A 42 1.93 -14.72 5.65
CA ARG A 42 2.28 -16.14 5.64
C ARG A 42 1.31 -16.93 6.48
N ASP A 43 0.98 -18.12 6.02
CA ASP A 43 0.05 -19.03 6.68
C ASP A 43 -1.29 -18.35 7.03
N LEU A 44 -1.90 -17.69 6.04
CA LEU A 44 -3.19 -17.04 6.24
C LEU A 44 -4.27 -18.13 6.36
N HIS A 45 -4.69 -18.40 7.60
CA HIS A 45 -5.89 -19.18 7.84
C HIS A 45 -7.11 -18.33 7.45
N ALA A 46 -7.53 -18.43 6.19
CA ALA A 46 -8.87 -18.01 5.82
C ALA A 46 -9.87 -18.85 6.62
N ALA A 47 -10.86 -18.21 7.25
CA ALA A 47 -11.99 -18.93 7.84
C ALA A 47 -12.69 -19.69 6.70
N GLY A 48 -12.45 -20.99 6.61
CA GLY A 48 -12.92 -21.82 5.51
C GLY A 48 -14.45 -21.82 5.42
N GLY A 49 -14.98 -21.26 4.33
CA GLY A 49 -16.31 -21.58 3.83
C GLY A 49 -16.30 -22.90 3.06
N ALA A 50 -17.48 -23.48 2.81
CA ALA A 50 -17.65 -24.81 2.21
C ALA A 50 -16.93 -25.04 0.86
N ASP A 51 -16.55 -23.95 0.17
CA ASP A 51 -15.86 -23.99 -1.12
C ASP A 51 -14.33 -23.85 -1.01
N ASN A 52 -13.76 -23.63 0.19
CA ASN A 52 -12.31 -23.49 0.38
C ASN A 52 -11.86 -24.04 1.75
N PRO A 53 -11.59 -25.37 1.85
CA PRO A 53 -11.29 -26.03 3.11
C PRO A 53 -9.86 -25.71 3.55
N ALA A 54 -9.71 -24.69 4.40
CA ALA A 54 -8.48 -24.36 5.14
C ALA A 54 -7.18 -24.50 4.30
N GLY A 55 -7.11 -23.78 3.19
CA GLY A 55 -5.85 -23.60 2.46
C GLY A 55 -4.92 -22.68 3.25
N VAL A 56 -3.73 -23.18 3.61
CA VAL A 56 -2.64 -22.36 4.12
C VAL A 56 -2.05 -21.63 2.93
N ASP A 57 -2.57 -20.44 2.63
CA ASP A 57 -2.13 -19.66 1.47
C ASP A 57 -1.29 -18.45 1.89
N ASP A 58 -0.18 -18.27 1.19
CA ASP A 58 0.67 -17.09 1.32
C ASP A 58 0.19 -16.02 0.33
N LYS A 59 -0.42 -14.94 0.82
CA LYS A 59 -0.93 -13.84 -0.02
C LYS A 59 -0.21 -12.53 0.28
N ASP A 60 -0.02 -11.72 -0.75
CA ASP A 60 0.50 -10.36 -0.60
C ASP A 60 -0.64 -9.49 -0.06
N LEU A 61 -0.55 -8.97 1.17
CA LEU A 61 -1.60 -8.16 1.80
C LEU A 61 -1.56 -6.70 1.34
N VAL A 62 -0.34 -6.21 1.08
CA VAL A 62 -0.07 -4.88 0.54
C VAL A 62 1.06 -5.04 -0.46
N LYS A 63 0.91 -4.48 -1.66
CA LYS A 63 2.00 -4.44 -2.63
C LYS A 63 1.77 -3.29 -3.59
N TYR A 64 2.61 -2.26 -3.49
CA TYR A 64 2.50 -1.12 -4.39
C TYR A 64 3.85 -0.46 -4.62
N ALA A 65 3.99 0.13 -5.80
CA ALA A 65 5.00 1.13 -6.08
C ALA A 65 4.36 2.51 -5.98
N ASP A 66 5.09 3.47 -5.44
CA ASP A 66 4.66 4.86 -5.35
C ASP A 66 5.67 5.75 -6.05
N VAL A 67 5.17 6.66 -6.88
CA VAL A 67 5.99 7.66 -7.56
C VAL A 67 5.34 9.01 -7.33
N GLY A 68 6.12 9.94 -6.79
CA GLY A 68 5.60 11.23 -6.39
C GLY A 68 6.62 12.34 -6.45
N ALA A 69 6.12 13.56 -6.33
CA ALA A 69 6.95 14.74 -6.22
C ALA A 69 6.28 15.79 -5.33
N THR A 70 7.05 16.31 -4.38
CA THR A 70 6.65 17.46 -3.57
C THR A 70 7.41 18.69 -4.04
N TYR A 71 6.72 19.80 -4.24
CA TYR A 71 7.33 21.10 -4.52
C TYR A 71 7.16 22.04 -3.34
N TYR A 72 8.27 22.47 -2.76
CA TYR A 72 8.31 23.42 -1.66
C TYR A 72 8.48 24.84 -2.20
N PHE A 73 7.42 25.66 -2.12
CA PHE A 73 7.50 27.09 -2.46
C PHE A 73 8.33 27.85 -1.42
N ASN A 74 8.12 27.52 -0.14
CA ASN A 74 8.86 28.03 1.01
C ASN A 74 8.61 27.09 2.21
N LYS A 75 9.08 27.46 3.41
CA LYS A 75 8.89 26.68 4.65
C LYS A 75 7.42 26.54 5.09
N ASN A 76 6.54 27.38 4.55
CA ASN A 76 5.15 27.51 4.96
C ASN A 76 4.15 27.04 3.90
N MET A 77 4.60 26.71 2.68
CA MET A 77 3.73 26.29 1.59
C MET A 77 4.39 25.25 0.68
N SER A 78 3.69 24.16 0.42
CA SER A 78 4.09 23.12 -0.51
C SER A 78 2.90 22.57 -1.29
N THR A 79 3.17 21.95 -2.44
CA THR A 79 2.21 21.12 -3.15
C THR A 79 2.84 19.77 -3.45
N TYR A 80 2.02 18.73 -3.58
CA TYR A 80 2.51 17.41 -3.93
C TYR A 80 1.56 16.69 -4.88
N VAL A 81 2.16 15.78 -5.65
CA VAL A 81 1.48 14.75 -6.43
C VAL A 81 2.10 13.42 -6.08
N ASP A 82 1.28 12.43 -5.74
CA ASP A 82 1.70 11.06 -5.51
C ASP A 82 0.83 10.13 -6.35
N TYR A 83 1.44 9.11 -6.94
CA TYR A 83 0.77 8.09 -7.71
C TYR A 83 1.12 6.71 -7.15
N LYS A 84 0.16 6.12 -6.47
CA LYS A 84 0.20 4.76 -5.95
C LYS A 84 -0.24 3.81 -7.05
N ILE A 85 0.71 3.03 -7.56
CA ILE A 85 0.50 1.94 -8.50
C ILE A 85 0.36 0.65 -7.72
N ASN A 86 -0.86 0.14 -7.65
CA ASN A 86 -1.17 -1.07 -6.90
C ASN A 86 -0.73 -2.29 -7.73
N LEU A 87 0.04 -3.18 -7.10
CA LEU A 87 0.63 -4.36 -7.75
C LEU A 87 0.01 -5.65 -7.23
N LEU A 88 -1.10 -5.54 -6.51
CA LEU A 88 -1.95 -6.68 -6.16
C LEU A 88 -2.64 -7.22 -7.42
N ASP A 89 -2.83 -8.53 -7.47
CA ASP A 89 -3.42 -9.20 -8.62
C ASP A 89 -4.95 -9.05 -8.59
N GLU A 90 -5.50 -8.18 -9.43
CA GLU A 90 -6.94 -7.89 -9.50
C GLU A 90 -7.80 -9.13 -9.80
N ASP A 91 -7.24 -10.11 -10.53
CA ASP A 91 -7.94 -11.34 -10.90
C ASP A 91 -8.01 -12.38 -9.76
N ASP A 92 -7.31 -12.15 -8.64
CA ASP A 92 -7.34 -13.03 -7.48
C ASP A 92 -8.56 -12.75 -6.59
N SER A 93 -9.50 -13.69 -6.62
CA SER A 93 -10.72 -13.70 -5.81
C SER A 93 -10.50 -13.42 -4.31
N PHE A 94 -9.29 -13.67 -3.78
CA PHE A 94 -8.93 -13.35 -2.41
C PHE A 94 -9.10 -11.85 -2.08
N TYR A 95 -8.69 -10.94 -2.96
CA TYR A 95 -8.73 -9.50 -2.67
C TYR A 95 -10.15 -8.97 -2.68
N ALA A 96 -10.95 -9.34 -3.69
CA ALA A 96 -12.36 -9.00 -3.76
C ALA A 96 -13.16 -9.58 -2.58
N ALA A 97 -12.87 -10.83 -2.18
CA ALA A 97 -13.55 -11.50 -1.05
C ALA A 97 -13.21 -10.87 0.31
N ASN A 98 -12.07 -10.21 0.42
CA ASN A 98 -11.63 -9.55 1.66
C ASN A 98 -11.80 -8.02 1.61
N GLY A 99 -12.34 -7.43 0.54
CA GLY A 99 -12.50 -5.96 0.44
C GLY A 99 -11.19 -5.19 0.26
N ILE A 100 -10.11 -5.86 -0.17
CA ILE A 100 -8.82 -5.22 -0.42
C ILE A 100 -8.86 -4.59 -1.82
N SER A 101 -8.80 -3.25 -1.89
CA SER A 101 -8.75 -2.55 -3.18
C SER A 101 -7.42 -2.83 -3.90
N THR A 102 -7.54 -3.26 -5.15
CA THR A 102 -6.45 -3.48 -6.11
C THR A 102 -6.25 -2.31 -7.06
N ASP A 103 -7.01 -1.22 -6.87
CA ASP A 103 -6.98 -0.06 -7.75
C ASP A 103 -5.76 0.84 -7.49
N ASP A 104 -5.34 1.51 -8.54
CA ASP A 104 -4.39 2.61 -8.50
C ASP A 104 -5.01 3.88 -7.90
N ILE A 105 -4.19 4.71 -7.25
CA ILE A 105 -4.65 5.95 -6.61
C ILE A 105 -3.72 7.11 -6.96
N VAL A 106 -4.30 8.22 -7.39
CA VAL A 106 -3.58 9.49 -7.56
C VAL A 106 -3.99 10.45 -6.44
N ALA A 107 -3.01 11.02 -5.75
CA ALA A 107 -3.21 12.05 -4.75
C ALA A 107 -2.60 13.38 -5.22
N LEU A 108 -3.33 14.47 -5.01
CA LEU A 108 -2.88 15.84 -5.27
C LEU A 108 -3.22 16.69 -4.06
N GLY A 109 -2.28 17.51 -3.60
CA GLY A 109 -2.48 18.34 -2.42
C GLY A 109 -1.76 19.67 -2.47
N LEU A 110 -2.34 20.66 -1.81
CA LEU A 110 -1.71 21.93 -1.48
C LEU A 110 -1.74 22.07 0.05
N VAL A 111 -0.58 22.30 0.65
CA VAL A 111 -0.42 22.41 2.09
C VAL A 111 0.09 23.80 2.44
N TYR A 112 -0.57 24.43 3.38
CA TYR A 112 -0.10 25.65 4.04
C TYR A 112 0.09 25.37 5.53
N GLN A 113 1.24 25.75 6.08
CA GLN A 113 1.64 25.47 7.46
C GLN A 113 2.28 26.69 8.13
N PHE A 114 2.05 26.86 9.44
CA PHE A 114 2.54 27.97 10.25
C PHE A 114 3.64 27.56 11.22
#